data_AF-A0AAW6YP72-F1
#
_entry.id   AF-A0AAW6YP72-F1
#
_cell.length_a   1.000
_cell.length_b   1.000
_cell.length_c   1.000
_cell.angle_alpha   90.00
_cell.angle_beta   90.00
_cell.angle_gamma   90.00
#
_symmetry.space_group_name_H-M   'P 1'
#
loop_
_entity.id
_entity.type
_entity.pdbx_description
1 polymer ?
#
loop_
_entity_poly.entity_id
_entity_poly.type
_entity_poly.pdbx_seq_one_letter_code
_entity_poly.pdbx_strand_id
1 'polypeptide(L)'
;MESKGLKVESMTVTSTNDVQQATKILAEKVDGIYLPTDNTIANTIQTIGKVLMETKTPSVAAFDAAIEGSLCAYGVDYYKLG
;
A
#
# COMPACT_ATOMS: atom_id res chain seq x y z
N MET A 1 -8.82 -1.66 13.26
CA MET A 1 -7.95 -2.85 13.10
C MET A 1 -7.54 -3.46 14.44
N GLU A 2 -7.33 -2.66 15.49
CA GLU A 2 -7.08 -3.15 16.85
C GLU A 2 -8.23 -3.99 17.44
N SER A 3 -9.48 -3.71 17.06
CA SER A 3 -10.67 -4.46 17.50
C SER A 3 -10.72 -5.93 17.00
N LYS A 4 -9.83 -6.31 16.08
CA LYS A 4 -9.70 -7.70 15.58
C LYS A 4 -8.48 -8.45 16.13
N GLY A 5 -7.75 -7.87 17.10
CA GLY A 5 -6.53 -8.48 17.65
C GLY A 5 -5.32 -8.43 16.72
N LEU A 6 -5.37 -7.58 15.68
CA LEU A 6 -4.29 -7.36 14.73
C LEU A 6 -3.38 -6.24 15.25
N LYS A 7 -2.07 -6.49 15.28
CA LYS A 7 -1.06 -5.43 15.47
C LYS A 7 -0.98 -4.60 14.20
N VAL A 8 -1.11 -3.29 14.34
CA VAL A 8 -1.04 -2.35 13.22
C VAL A 8 0.26 -1.56 13.36
N GLU A 9 1.15 -1.73 12.40
CA GLU A 9 2.31 -0.87 12.25
C GLU A 9 1.97 0.18 11.20
N SER A 10 1.91 1.46 11.61
CA SER A 10 1.66 2.58 10.70
C SER A 10 2.98 3.23 10.31
N MET A 11 3.23 3.38 9.02
CA MET A 11 4.35 4.17 8.52
C MET A 11 3.82 5.25 7.59
N THR A 12 4.07 6.50 7.95
CA THR A 12 3.70 7.67 7.14
C THR A 12 4.86 7.99 6.21
N VAL A 13 4.55 8.15 4.93
CA VAL A 13 5.53 8.61 3.93
C VAL A 13 5.10 9.99 3.45
N THR A 14 6.00 10.97 3.59
CA THR A 14 5.74 12.37 3.23
C THR A 14 6.31 12.75 1.87
N SER A 15 7.13 11.88 1.28
CA SER A 15 7.82 12.09 0.01
C SER A 15 7.86 10.81 -0.80
N THR A 16 7.65 10.94 -2.11
CA THR A 16 7.77 9.83 -3.07
C THR A 16 9.16 9.19 -3.07
N ASN A 17 10.18 9.95 -2.66
CA ASN A 17 11.57 9.47 -2.63
C ASN A 17 11.82 8.45 -1.53
N ASP A 18 11.09 8.56 -0.41
CA ASP A 18 11.29 7.69 0.76
C ASP A 18 10.37 6.46 0.74
N VAL A 19 9.39 6.43 -0.17
CA VAL A 19 8.39 5.37 -0.29
C VAL A 19 9.04 3.99 -0.40
N GLN A 20 10.10 3.85 -1.21
CA GLN A 20 10.70 2.53 -1.44
C GLN A 20 11.30 1.96 -0.14
N GLN A 21 12.11 2.76 0.55
CA GLN A 21 12.75 2.34 1.80
C GLN A 21 11.73 2.16 2.92
N ALA A 22 10.77 3.08 3.05
CA ALA A 22 9.69 3.00 4.01
C ALA A 22 8.86 1.71 3.82
N THR A 23 8.43 1.44 2.59
CA THR A 23 7.67 0.23 2.25
C THR A 23 8.46 -1.03 2.59
N LYS A 24 9.77 -1.05 2.32
CA LYS A 24 10.61 -2.21 2.63
C LYS A 24 10.70 -2.48 4.13
N ILE A 25 10.95 -1.45 4.94
CA ILE A 25 11.02 -1.56 6.39
C ILE A 25 9.68 -2.04 6.96
N LEU A 26 8.57 -1.54 6.41
CA LEU A 26 7.24 -1.96 6.83
C LEU A 26 6.97 -3.42 6.46
N ALA A 27 7.29 -3.81 5.22
CA ALA A 27 7.10 -5.16 4.70
C ALA A 27 7.88 -6.23 5.49
N GLU A 28 9.05 -5.89 6.02
CA GLU A 28 9.82 -6.81 6.88
C GLU A 28 9.21 -7.00 8.27
N LYS A 29 8.27 -6.14 8.69
CA LYS A 29 7.66 -6.14 10.03
C LYS A 29 6.23 -6.68 10.06
N VAL A 30 5.57 -6.78 8.90
CA VAL A 30 4.14 -7.10 8.82
C VAL A 30 3.90 -8.21 7.81
N ASP A 31 2.88 -9.03 8.07
CA ASP A 31 2.46 -10.09 7.14
C ASP A 31 1.61 -9.57 5.97
N GLY A 32 1.22 -8.29 6.01
CA GLY A 32 0.45 -7.66 4.93
C GLY A 32 0.30 -6.16 5.13
N ILE A 33 0.18 -5.44 4.00
CA ILE A 33 0.13 -3.97 3.98
C ILE A 33 -1.23 -3.49 3.47
N TYR A 34 -1.81 -2.52 4.17
CA TYR A 34 -3.00 -1.80 3.70
C TYR A 34 -2.60 -0.43 3.17
N LEU A 35 -2.99 -0.14 1.92
CA LEU A 35 -2.71 1.12 1.23
C LEU A 35 -3.98 1.98 1.19
N PRO A 36 -4.06 3.08 1.97
CA PRO A 36 -5.19 3.99 1.93
C PRO A 36 -5.20 4.81 0.62
N THR A 37 -6.34 5.45 0.33
CA THR A 37 -6.48 6.45 -0.74
C THR A 37 -5.64 7.69 -0.43
N ASP A 38 -4.45 7.75 -1.02
CA ASP A 38 -3.50 8.85 -0.88
C ASP A 38 -2.77 9.12 -2.21
N ASN A 39 -2.59 10.40 -2.55
CA ASN A 39 -1.98 10.81 -3.82
C ASN A 39 -0.50 10.40 -3.92
N THR A 40 0.23 10.40 -2.81
CA THR A 40 1.64 9.97 -2.76
C THR A 40 1.74 8.48 -3.07
N ILE A 41 0.85 7.68 -2.48
CA ILE A 41 0.76 6.23 -2.73
C ILE A 41 0.36 5.96 -4.18
N ALA A 42 -0.65 6.67 -4.70
CA ALA A 42 -1.07 6.53 -6.09
C ALA A 42 0.07 6.83 -7.07
N ASN A 43 0.82 7.91 -6.86
CA ASN A 43 1.96 8.28 -7.71
C ASN A 43 3.15 7.32 -7.62
N THR A 44 3.24 6.51 -6.56
CA THR A 44 4.38 5.62 -6.29
C THR A 44 4.01 4.14 -6.27
N ILE A 45 2.79 3.79 -6.70
CA ILE A 45 2.27 2.43 -6.55
C ILE A 45 3.09 1.38 -7.28
N GLN A 46 3.67 1.73 -8.43
CA GLN A 46 4.58 0.88 -9.19
C GLN A 46 5.85 0.54 -8.39
N THR A 47 6.40 1.51 -7.67
CA THR A 47 7.57 1.32 -6.79
C THR A 47 7.21 0.47 -5.58
N ILE A 48 6.07 0.75 -4.95
CA ILE A 48 5.54 -0.03 -3.83
C ILE A 48 5.35 -1.49 -4.25
N GLY A 49 4.70 -1.73 -5.39
CA GLY A 49 4.45 -3.08 -5.92
C GLY A 49 5.73 -3.87 -6.16
N LYS A 50 6.79 -3.24 -6.69
CA LYS A 50 8.10 -3.89 -6.84
C LYS A 50 8.67 -4.36 -5.50
N VAL A 51 8.66 -3.49 -4.49
CA VAL A 51 9.14 -3.83 -3.14
C VAL A 51 8.30 -4.94 -2.51
N LEU A 52 6.98 -4.90 -2.67
CA LEU A 52 6.08 -5.93 -2.16
C LEU A 52 6.29 -7.29 -2.84
N MET A 53 6.54 -7.30 -4.15
CA MET A 53 6.90 -8.52 -4.88
C MET A 53 8.25 -9.09 -4.42
N GLU A 54 9.25 -8.23 -4.22
CA GLU A 54 10.58 -8.63 -3.72
C GLU A 54 10.51 -9.21 -2.31
N THR A 55 9.75 -8.57 -1.42
CA THR A 55 9.54 -9.00 -0.04
C THR A 55 8.51 -10.11 0.12
N LYS A 56 7.78 -10.44 -0.96
CA LYS A 56 6.64 -11.38 -0.97
C LYS A 56 5.55 -11.02 0.04
N THR A 57 5.37 -9.73 0.29
CA THR A 57 4.38 -9.22 1.24
C THR A 57 3.08 -8.89 0.49
N PRO A 58 1.94 -9.49 0.84
CA PRO A 58 0.67 -9.18 0.22
C PRO A 58 0.20 -7.77 0.59
N SER A 59 -0.48 -7.08 -0.33
CA SER A 59 -1.08 -5.77 -0.05
C SER A 59 -2.52 -5.64 -0.53
N VAL A 60 -3.28 -4.81 0.20
CA VAL A 60 -4.65 -4.44 -0.13
C VAL A 60 -4.74 -2.93 -0.27
N ALA A 61 -5.15 -2.44 -1.44
CA ALA A 61 -5.34 -1.03 -1.69
C ALA A 61 -6.81 -0.62 -1.63
N ALA A 62 -7.06 0.61 -1.21
CA ALA A 62 -8.40 1.20 -1.10
C ALA A 62 -8.88 1.93 -2.38
N PHE A 63 -8.22 1.72 -3.52
CA PHE A 63 -8.54 2.37 -4.79
C PHE A 63 -8.10 1.52 -5.98
N ASP A 64 -8.92 1.51 -7.04
CA ASP A 64 -8.76 0.57 -8.17
C ASP A 64 -7.47 0.78 -8.95
N ALA A 65 -7.02 2.04 -9.10
CA ALA A 65 -5.77 2.34 -9.79
C ALA A 65 -4.53 1.72 -9.12
N ALA A 66 -4.64 1.28 -7.86
CA ALA A 66 -3.54 0.63 -7.17
C ALA A 66 -3.41 -0.89 -7.41
N ILE A 67 -4.31 -1.51 -8.18
CA ILE A 67 -4.22 -2.93 -8.53
C ILE A 67 -2.91 -3.26 -9.27
N GLU A 68 -2.34 -2.31 -10.00
CA GLU A 68 -1.08 -2.52 -10.73
C GLU A 68 0.12 -2.80 -9.83
N GLY A 69 0.07 -2.37 -8.56
CA GLY A 69 1.15 -2.57 -7.60
C GLY A 69 0.69 -3.21 -6.30
N SER A 70 -0.53 -3.77 -6.26
CA SER A 70 -1.09 -4.40 -5.07
C SER A 70 -1.68 -5.76 -5.36
N LEU A 71 -1.71 -6.64 -4.36
CA LEU A 71 -2.30 -7.97 -4.54
C LEU A 71 -3.80 -7.89 -4.80
N CYS A 72 -4.50 -7.02 -4.08
CA CYS A 72 -5.91 -6.73 -4.29
C CYS A 72 -6.18 -5.23 -4.13
N ALA A 73 -7.14 -4.73 -4.89
CA ALA A 73 -7.73 -3.42 -4.68
C ALA A 73 -9.20 -3.62 -4.31
N TYR A 74 -9.62 -3.04 -3.20
CA TYR A 74 -11.01 -2.95 -2.79
C TYR A 74 -11.29 -1.49 -2.46
N GLY A 75 -11.75 -0.76 -3.47
CA GLY A 75 -11.80 0.68 -3.43
C GLY A 75 -12.91 1.27 -4.26
N VAL A 76 -13.00 2.59 -4.20
CA VAL A 76 -13.93 3.34 -5.02
C VAL A 76 -13.31 3.51 -6.41
N ASP A 77 -14.04 3.13 -7.45
CA ASP A 77 -13.63 3.34 -8.84
C ASP A 77 -13.73 4.83 -9.19
N TYR A 78 -12.60 5.53 -9.17
CA TYR A 78 -12.52 6.96 -9.50
C TYR A 78 -12.94 7.25 -10.95
N TYR A 79 -12.90 6.26 -11.86
CA TYR A 79 -13.38 6.42 -13.23
C TYR A 79 -14.91 6.44 -13.35
N LYS A 80 -15.64 5.90 -12.36
CA LYS A 80 -17.12 5.88 -12.37
C LYS A 80 -17.77 7.07 -11.65
N LEU A 81 -16.98 7.83 -10.90
CA LEU A 81 -17.44 9.03 -10.21
C LEU A 81 -17.34 10.31 -11.05
N GLY A 82 -16.65 10.25 -12.20
CA GLY A 82 -16.45 11.35 -13.15
C GLY A 82 -17.36 11.30 -14.35
#